data_AF-A0A2P2LCK9-F1
#
_entry.id   AF-A0A2P2LCK9-F1
#
_cell.length_a   1.000
_cell.length_b   1.000
_cell.length_c   1.000
_cell.angle_alpha   90.00
_cell.angle_beta   90.00
_cell.angle_gamma   90.00
#
_symmetry.space_group_name_H-M   'P 1'
#
loop_
_entity.id
_entity.type
_entity.pdbx_description
1 polymer ?
#
loop_
_entity_poly.entity_id
_entity_poly.type
_entity_poly.pdbx_seq_one_letter_code
_entity_poly.pdbx_strand_id
1 'polypeptide(L)'
;MHSSRVNINVDDMMAERLGAVFMPHGLGHFLGIDTHDPGGYLKGQSRLQEPGLRALRTTRELQEGMVITVEPGCYFIEALLAPAMESPITDKFFNRETIARFKGFGGIRIESDVHVTANGCKNMTMVPRDTWEIEAVMAGAPWPLK
;
A
#
# COMPACT_ATOMS: atom_id res chain seq x y z
N MET A 1 -24.02 -1.61 -28.00
CA MET A 1 -24.55 -2.64 -27.07
C MET A 1 -23.39 -3.07 -26.18
N HIS A 2 -23.28 -2.88 -24.87
CA HIS A 2 -24.11 -2.39 -23.78
C HIS A 2 -23.25 -1.35 -23.01
N SER A 3 -23.72 -0.10 -22.89
CA SER A 3 -23.16 0.85 -21.90
C SER A 3 -24.21 1.04 -20.82
N SER A 4 -24.52 -0.04 -20.12
CA SER A 4 -25.14 0.06 -18.80
C SER A 4 -24.02 0.48 -17.85
N ARG A 5 -23.99 1.76 -17.47
CA ARG A 5 -23.15 2.24 -16.37
C ARG A 5 -23.61 1.51 -15.12
N VAL A 6 -22.99 0.37 -14.81
CA VAL A 6 -23.08 -0.24 -13.49
C VAL A 6 -22.62 0.84 -12.52
N ASN A 7 -23.46 1.20 -11.55
CA ASN A 7 -23.12 2.17 -10.53
C ASN A 7 -22.13 1.50 -9.57
N ILE A 8 -20.90 1.36 -10.02
CA ILE A 8 -19.81 0.74 -9.29
C ILE A 8 -19.34 1.73 -8.24
N ASN A 9 -19.39 1.35 -6.97
CA ASN A 9 -18.84 2.15 -5.88
C ASN A 9 -17.56 1.50 -5.31
N VAL A 10 -16.87 2.23 -4.43
CA VAL A 10 -15.64 1.76 -3.80
C VAL A 10 -15.90 0.58 -2.85
N ASP A 11 -17.07 0.51 -2.21
CA ASP A 11 -17.42 -0.56 -1.28
C ASP A 11 -17.46 -1.92 -1.99
N ASP A 12 -17.99 -1.98 -3.21
CA ASP A 12 -17.98 -3.18 -4.05
C ASP A 12 -16.54 -3.63 -4.38
N MET A 13 -15.65 -2.68 -4.66
CA MET A 13 -14.23 -2.99 -4.90
C MET A 13 -13.53 -3.51 -3.63
N MET A 14 -13.89 -2.96 -2.47
CA MET A 14 -13.36 -3.37 -1.18
C MET A 14 -13.83 -4.77 -0.78
N ALA A 15 -15.09 -5.09 -1.03
CA ALA A 15 -15.66 -6.43 -0.81
C ALA A 15 -14.90 -7.50 -1.62
N GLU A 16 -14.53 -7.18 -2.86
CA GLU A 16 -13.74 -8.06 -3.73
C GLU A 16 -12.21 -7.95 -3.50
N ARG A 17 -11.78 -7.19 -2.49
CA ARG A 17 -10.36 -6.99 -2.12
C ARG A 17 -9.50 -6.48 -3.29
N LEU A 18 -10.07 -5.68 -4.19
CA LEU A 18 -9.42 -5.26 -5.43
C LEU A 18 -8.13 -4.46 -5.20
N GLY A 19 -8.02 -3.77 -4.07
CA GLY A 19 -6.80 -3.07 -3.66
C GLY A 19 -5.57 -3.99 -3.59
N ALA A 20 -5.74 -5.28 -3.30
CA ALA A 20 -4.64 -6.25 -3.26
C ALA A 20 -4.02 -6.53 -4.64
N VAL A 21 -4.72 -6.21 -5.74
CA VAL A 21 -4.18 -6.27 -7.10
C VAL A 21 -3.12 -5.16 -7.30
N PHE A 22 -3.35 -3.99 -6.71
CA PHE A 22 -2.47 -2.83 -6.81
C PHE A 22 -1.48 -2.68 -5.65
N MET A 23 -1.73 -3.32 -4.50
CA MET A 23 -0.84 -3.38 -3.35
C MET A 23 -0.81 -4.82 -2.81
N PRO A 24 0.00 -5.72 -3.38
CA PRO A 24 -0.01 -7.13 -3.03
C PRO A 24 0.73 -7.44 -1.71
N HIS A 25 1.46 -6.48 -1.16
CA HIS A 25 2.19 -6.62 0.11
C HIS A 25 1.40 -6.06 1.30
N GLY A 26 1.88 -6.35 2.52
CA GLY A 26 1.34 -5.73 3.74
C GLY A 26 1.65 -4.24 3.80
N LEU A 27 0.83 -3.47 4.51
CA LEU A 27 0.99 -2.01 4.64
C LEU A 27 2.29 -1.59 5.36
N GLY A 28 2.84 -2.47 6.18
CA GLY A 28 4.05 -2.23 6.94
C GLY A 28 4.36 -3.34 7.93
N HIS A 29 5.39 -3.13 8.73
CA HIS A 29 5.92 -4.09 9.67
C HIS A 29 6.68 -3.45 10.82
N PHE A 30 6.85 -4.18 11.93
CA PHE A 30 7.71 -3.70 13.00
C PHE A 30 9.15 -3.55 12.50
N LEU A 31 9.82 -2.53 13.03
CA LEU A 31 11.19 -2.15 12.70
C LEU A 31 11.97 -1.96 14.00
N GLY A 32 13.16 -2.57 14.09
CA GLY A 32 13.98 -2.52 15.29
C GLY A 32 15.43 -2.85 14.97
N ILE A 33 15.99 -3.86 15.66
CA ILE A 33 17.32 -4.36 15.32
C ILE A 33 17.26 -5.06 13.96
N ASP A 34 16.18 -5.79 13.69
CA ASP A 34 15.92 -6.38 12.39
C ASP A 34 15.02 -5.43 11.56
N THR A 35 15.25 -5.39 10.24
CA THR A 35 14.36 -4.64 9.33
C THR A 35 12.92 -5.15 9.47
N HIS A 36 12.72 -6.46 9.49
CA HIS A 36 11.45 -7.09 9.82
C HIS A 36 11.49 -7.60 11.27
N ASP A 37 11.30 -6.70 12.23
CA ASP A 37 11.49 -6.98 13.66
C ASP A 37 10.51 -8.05 14.18
N PRO A 38 10.93 -8.91 15.14
CA PRO A 38 10.10 -10.01 15.62
C PRO A 38 8.88 -9.53 16.42
N GLY A 39 8.02 -10.49 16.81
CA GLY A 39 6.87 -10.20 17.67
C GLY A 39 5.63 -9.70 16.93
N GLY A 40 5.63 -9.72 15.59
CA GLY A 40 4.47 -9.36 14.77
C GLY A 40 3.27 -10.30 14.94
N TYR A 41 3.50 -11.59 15.21
CA TYR A 41 2.48 -12.58 15.52
C TYR A 41 2.81 -13.29 16.83
N LEU A 42 1.97 -13.09 17.84
CA LEU A 42 2.14 -13.72 19.14
C LEU A 42 1.74 -15.19 19.09
N LYS A 43 2.17 -15.99 20.07
CA LYS A 43 1.81 -17.41 20.16
C LYS A 43 0.28 -17.56 20.15
N GLY A 44 -0.22 -18.40 19.23
CA GLY A 44 -1.65 -18.65 19.05
C GLY A 44 -2.37 -17.69 18.10
N GLN A 45 -1.70 -16.65 17.60
CA GLN A 45 -2.25 -15.81 16.53
C GLN A 45 -1.90 -16.38 15.15
N SER A 46 -2.89 -16.41 14.26
CA SER A 46 -2.74 -16.82 12.87
C SER A 46 -2.77 -15.62 11.94
N ARG A 47 -2.11 -15.73 10.80
CA ARG A 47 -2.21 -14.76 9.71
C ARG A 47 -3.62 -14.79 9.11
N LEU A 48 -4.15 -13.62 8.78
CA LEU A 48 -5.32 -13.52 7.89
C LEU A 48 -4.98 -14.15 6.53
N GLN A 49 -5.96 -14.75 5.87
CA GLN A 49 -5.73 -15.46 4.60
C GLN A 49 -6.19 -14.65 3.38
N GLU A 50 -6.86 -13.53 3.60
CA GLU A 50 -7.39 -12.67 2.55
C GLU A 50 -6.27 -12.03 1.70
N PRO A 51 -6.50 -11.76 0.40
CA PRO A 51 -5.57 -11.05 -0.46
C PRO A 51 -5.10 -9.73 0.15
N GLY A 52 -3.81 -9.42 0.06
CA GLY A 52 -3.18 -8.28 0.74
C GLY A 52 -2.93 -8.53 2.24
N LEU A 53 -3.97 -8.85 3.01
CA LEU A 53 -3.84 -8.99 4.48
C LEU A 53 -2.93 -10.16 4.88
N ARG A 54 -2.91 -11.25 4.11
CA ARG A 54 -1.99 -12.38 4.35
C ARG A 54 -0.51 -12.00 4.31
N ALA A 55 -0.18 -10.91 3.62
CA ALA A 55 1.18 -10.39 3.52
C ALA A 55 1.54 -9.44 4.68
N LEU A 56 0.60 -9.07 5.56
CA LEU A 56 0.91 -8.29 6.76
C LEU A 56 1.90 -9.02 7.65
N ARG A 57 2.89 -8.30 8.19
CA ARG A 57 3.87 -8.86 9.13
C ARG A 57 3.41 -8.80 10.58
N THR A 58 2.32 -8.07 10.86
CA THR A 58 1.64 -8.08 12.15
C THR A 58 0.15 -7.81 11.98
N THR A 59 -0.67 -8.35 12.86
CA THR A 59 -2.10 -8.01 13.03
C THR A 59 -2.38 -7.51 14.45
N ARG A 60 -1.33 -7.10 15.18
CA ARG A 60 -1.47 -6.60 16.55
C ARG A 60 -2.04 -5.19 16.53
N GLU A 61 -2.78 -4.86 17.58
CA GLU A 61 -3.11 -3.48 17.88
C GLU A 61 -1.83 -2.68 18.17
N LEU A 62 -1.77 -1.46 17.67
CA LEU A 62 -0.63 -0.56 17.90
C LEU A 62 -0.60 -0.14 19.37
N GLN A 63 0.58 -0.25 19.98
CA GLN A 63 0.83 0.14 21.37
C GLN A 63 1.97 1.15 21.42
N GLU A 64 1.94 2.04 22.41
CA GLU A 64 3.02 2.99 22.66
C GLU A 64 4.38 2.27 22.77
N GLY A 65 5.41 2.85 22.15
CA GLY A 65 6.75 2.29 22.10
C GLY A 65 7.02 1.37 20.90
N MET A 66 5.99 0.94 20.17
CA MET A 66 6.20 0.22 18.91
C MET A 66 6.81 1.14 17.85
N VAL A 67 7.71 0.59 17.03
CA VAL A 67 8.21 1.24 15.82
C VAL A 67 7.76 0.40 14.63
N ILE A 68 7.16 1.05 13.63
CA ILE A 68 6.55 0.38 12.48
C ILE A 68 6.84 1.17 11.20
N THR A 69 7.00 0.47 10.08
CA THR A 69 7.00 1.09 8.75
C THR A 69 5.57 1.41 8.32
N VAL A 70 5.39 2.51 7.59
CA VAL A 70 4.15 2.86 6.89
C VAL A 70 4.53 3.02 5.43
N GLU A 71 4.23 2.00 4.64
CA GLU A 71 4.78 1.83 3.28
C GLU A 71 3.71 1.51 2.23
N PRO A 72 2.61 2.27 2.12
CA PRO A 72 1.63 2.04 1.06
C PRO A 72 2.28 2.12 -0.32
N GLY A 73 1.81 1.27 -1.22
CA GLY A 73 2.27 1.23 -2.61
C GLY A 73 1.14 1.01 -3.60
N CYS A 74 1.36 1.43 -4.83
CA CYS A 74 0.48 1.20 -5.97
C CYS A 74 1.31 0.77 -7.17
N TYR A 75 1.05 -0.45 -7.66
CA TYR A 75 1.82 -1.08 -8.72
C TYR A 75 0.89 -1.60 -9.82
N PHE A 76 1.37 -1.54 -11.06
CA PHE A 76 0.70 -2.09 -12.23
C PHE A 76 1.39 -3.39 -12.65
N ILE A 77 1.15 -4.44 -11.87
CA ILE A 77 1.78 -5.75 -12.03
C ILE A 77 0.92 -6.61 -12.96
N GLU A 78 1.39 -6.86 -14.18
CA GLU A 78 0.64 -7.61 -15.21
C GLU A 78 0.15 -8.98 -14.70
N ALA A 79 1.00 -9.71 -13.96
CA ALA A 79 0.66 -11.02 -13.42
C ALA A 79 -0.50 -11.01 -12.40
N LEU A 80 -0.83 -9.85 -11.83
CA LEU A 80 -1.97 -9.66 -10.93
C LEU A 80 -3.16 -9.02 -11.66
N LEU A 81 -2.89 -8.04 -12.54
CA LEU A 81 -3.91 -7.31 -13.29
C LEU A 81 -4.61 -8.19 -14.34
N ALA A 82 -3.86 -8.98 -15.11
CA ALA A 82 -4.44 -9.84 -16.16
C ALA A 82 -5.52 -10.79 -15.62
N PRO A 83 -5.26 -11.64 -14.60
CA PRO A 83 -6.30 -12.52 -14.06
C PRO A 83 -7.45 -11.76 -13.40
N ALA A 84 -7.19 -10.62 -12.76
CA ALA A 84 -8.24 -9.78 -12.17
C ALA A 84 -9.16 -9.16 -13.24
N MET A 85 -8.61 -8.78 -14.39
CA MET A 85 -9.38 -8.27 -15.52
C MET A 85 -10.08 -9.37 -16.32
N GLU A 86 -9.65 -10.62 -16.24
CA GLU A 86 -10.31 -11.76 -16.92
C GLU A 86 -11.38 -12.45 -16.07
N SER A 87 -11.36 -12.22 -14.75
CA SER A 87 -12.33 -12.76 -13.81
C SER A 87 -13.74 -12.16 -14.03
N PRO A 88 -14.80 -12.99 -14.19
CA PRO A 88 -16.19 -12.51 -14.32
C PRO A 88 -16.73 -11.74 -13.12
N ILE A 89 -16.03 -11.81 -11.98
CA ILE A 89 -16.42 -11.11 -10.75
C ILE A 89 -15.87 -9.69 -10.75
N THR A 90 -14.61 -9.54 -11.19
CA THR A 90 -13.83 -8.31 -11.02
C THR A 90 -13.61 -7.52 -12.31
N ASP A 91 -13.84 -8.10 -13.49
CA ASP A 91 -13.59 -7.43 -14.78
C ASP A 91 -14.32 -6.08 -14.90
N LYS A 92 -15.54 -6.01 -14.35
CA LYS A 92 -16.40 -4.81 -14.36
C LYS A 92 -15.74 -3.59 -13.72
N PHE A 93 -14.77 -3.77 -12.80
CA PHE A 93 -14.12 -2.68 -12.09
C PHE A 93 -12.97 -2.02 -12.88
N PHE A 94 -12.54 -2.61 -14.00
CA PHE A 94 -11.35 -2.16 -14.71
C PHE A 94 -11.72 -1.39 -15.99
N ASN A 95 -11.33 -0.11 -16.05
CA ASN A 95 -11.23 0.61 -17.31
C ASN A 95 -9.94 0.18 -18.04
N ARG A 96 -10.07 -0.80 -18.95
CA ARG A 96 -8.93 -1.41 -19.66
C ARG A 96 -8.09 -0.41 -20.44
N GLU A 97 -8.72 0.58 -21.08
CA GLU A 97 -8.01 1.63 -21.81
C GLU A 97 -7.13 2.47 -20.87
N THR A 98 -7.66 2.82 -19.70
CA THR A 98 -6.92 3.56 -18.68
C THR A 98 -5.78 2.73 -18.12
N ILE A 99 -6.02 1.46 -17.77
CA ILE A 99 -4.99 0.54 -17.25
C ILE A 99 -3.86 0.34 -18.27
N ALA A 100 -4.18 0.20 -19.56
CA ALA A 100 -3.19 0.00 -20.62
C ALA A 100 -2.16 1.15 -20.69
N ARG A 101 -2.54 2.38 -20.33
CA ARG A 101 -1.63 3.55 -20.28
C ARG A 101 -0.56 3.42 -19.19
N PHE A 102 -0.80 2.61 -18.15
CA PHE A 102 0.15 2.37 -17.06
C PHE A 102 0.97 1.08 -17.26
N LYS A 103 0.83 0.41 -18.42
CA LYS A 103 1.65 -0.77 -18.73
C LYS A 103 3.12 -0.40 -18.75
N GLY A 104 3.92 -1.11 -17.96
CA GLY A 104 5.36 -0.83 -17.83
C GLY A 104 5.71 0.35 -16.92
N PHE A 105 4.73 1.03 -16.32
CA PHE A 105 4.98 2.09 -15.32
C PHE A 105 5.75 1.58 -14.10
N GLY A 106 5.56 0.30 -13.75
CA GLY A 106 6.09 -0.29 -12.53
C GLY A 106 5.16 0.02 -11.37
N GLY A 107 5.57 0.95 -10.50
CA GLY A 107 4.76 1.38 -9.37
C GLY A 107 5.50 2.33 -8.44
N ILE A 108 4.79 2.82 -7.44
CA ILE A 108 5.30 3.75 -6.43
C ILE A 108 5.09 3.14 -5.05
N ARG A 109 6.06 3.33 -4.16
CA ARG A 109 5.95 3.09 -2.72
C ARG A 109 6.53 4.28 -1.98
N ILE A 110 5.83 4.73 -0.95
CA ILE A 110 6.27 5.83 -0.09
C ILE A 110 6.31 5.27 1.32
N GLU A 111 7.52 5.17 1.87
CA GLU A 111 7.76 4.50 3.15
C GLU A 111 8.27 5.48 4.20
N SER A 112 7.69 5.42 5.40
CA SER A 112 8.15 6.14 6.59
C SER A 112 8.32 5.19 7.77
N ASP A 113 9.31 5.47 8.61
CA ASP A 113 9.48 4.84 9.91
C ASP A 113 8.74 5.69 10.96
N VAL A 114 7.81 5.08 11.69
CA VAL A 114 7.01 5.80 12.69
C VAL A 114 7.11 5.13 14.06
N HIS A 115 7.32 5.95 15.08
CA HIS A 115 7.29 5.54 16.48
C HIS A 115 5.90 5.86 17.07
N VAL A 116 5.21 4.84 17.58
CA VAL A 116 3.90 4.97 18.20
C VAL A 116 4.04 5.60 19.59
N THR A 117 3.24 6.61 19.87
CA THR A 117 3.18 7.36 21.13
C THR A 117 1.82 7.17 21.79
N ALA A 118 1.65 7.55 23.06
CA ALA A 118 0.38 7.45 23.78
C ALA A 118 -0.85 8.01 23.01
N ASN A 119 -0.67 9.07 22.21
CA ASN A 119 -1.76 9.80 21.56
C ASN A 119 -1.62 9.89 20.02
N GLY A 120 -0.79 9.06 19.39
CA GLY A 120 -0.53 9.13 17.95
C GLY A 120 0.81 8.53 17.56
N CYS A 121 1.53 9.15 16.63
CA CYS A 121 2.87 8.71 16.24
C CYS A 121 3.82 9.88 15.97
N LYS A 122 5.12 9.60 16.05
CA LYS A 122 6.20 10.47 15.57
C LYS A 122 6.79 9.85 14.31
N ASN A 123 6.70 10.57 13.19
CA ASN A 123 7.42 10.20 11.98
C ASN A 123 8.92 10.49 12.16
N MET A 124 9.76 9.48 11.92
CA MET A 124 11.22 9.57 12.04
C MET A 124 11.90 9.80 10.68
N THR A 125 11.18 9.61 9.57
CA THR A 125 11.68 9.81 8.22
C THR A 125 11.50 11.27 7.78
N MET A 126 12.60 11.93 7.43
CA MET A 126 12.61 13.33 6.98
C MET A 126 13.12 13.43 5.54
N VAL A 127 12.21 13.29 4.58
CA VAL A 127 12.48 13.34 3.13
C VAL A 127 11.41 14.17 2.43
N PRO A 128 11.68 14.76 1.25
CA PRO A 128 10.64 15.41 0.45
C PRO A 128 9.53 14.41 0.08
N ARG A 129 8.28 14.84 0.16
CA ARG A 129 7.10 14.00 -0.10
C ARG A 129 6.19 14.58 -1.16
N ASP A 130 5.96 15.88 -1.14
CA ASP A 130 5.15 16.53 -2.16
C ASP A 130 5.92 16.56 -3.48
N THR A 131 5.19 16.54 -4.60
CA THR A 131 5.80 16.52 -5.95
C THR A 131 6.76 17.69 -6.15
N TRP A 132 6.38 18.88 -5.69
CA TRP A 132 7.19 20.10 -5.82
C TRP A 132 8.44 20.07 -4.93
N GLU A 133 8.38 19.43 -3.75
CA GLU A 133 9.56 19.26 -2.89
C GLU A 133 10.57 18.34 -3.56
N ILE A 134 10.09 17.23 -4.12
CA ILE A 134 10.91 16.24 -4.82
C ILE A 134 11.56 16.90 -6.04
N GLU A 135 10.79 17.60 -6.88
CA GLU A 135 11.29 18.33 -8.05
C GLU A 135 12.36 19.36 -7.67
N ALA A 136 12.13 20.14 -6.61
CA ALA A 136 13.08 21.14 -6.14
C ALA A 136 14.40 20.51 -5.68
N VAL A 137 14.34 19.46 -4.85
CA VAL A 137 15.53 18.76 -4.36
C VAL A 137 16.29 18.10 -5.52
N MET A 138 15.59 17.47 -6.47
CA MET A 138 16.19 16.90 -7.68
C MET A 138 16.82 17.97 -8.59
N ALA A 139 16.29 19.20 -8.59
CA ALA A 139 16.86 20.34 -9.30
C ALA A 139 18.04 21.01 -8.54
N GLY A 140 18.43 20.49 -7.36
CA GLY A 140 19.59 20.95 -6.59
C GLY A 140 19.27 21.88 -5.42
N ALA A 141 18.00 22.06 -5.05
CA ALA A 141 17.64 22.79 -3.83
C ALA A 141 18.08 22.01 -2.56
N PRO A 142 18.43 22.71 -1.46
CA PRO A 142 18.76 22.05 -0.19
C PRO A 142 17.50 21.42 0.44
N TRP A 143 17.69 20.37 1.24
CA TRP A 143 16.64 19.78 2.07
C TRP A 143 17.03 19.86 3.57
N PRO A 144 16.12 20.24 4.48
CA PRO A 144 14.76 20.72 4.23
C PRO A 144 14.73 22.05 3.45
N LEU A 145 13.65 22.28 2.70
CA LEU A 145 13.42 23.57 2.06
C LEU A 145 13.23 24.64 3.14
N LYS A 146 13.81 25.82 2.91
CA LYS A 146 13.74 26.97 3.83
C LYS A 146 12.55 27.86 3.54
#